data_AF-A0A7J4VGK0-F1
#
_entry.id   AF-A0A7J4VGK0-F1
#
_cell.length_a   1.000
_cell.length_b   1.000
_cell.length_c   1.000
_cell.angle_alpha   90.00
_cell.angle_beta   90.00
_cell.angle_gamma   90.00
#
_symmetry.space_group_name_H-M   'P 1'
#
loop_
_entity.id
_entity.type
_entity.pdbx_description
1 polymer ?
#
loop_
_entity_poly.entity_id
_entity_poly.type
_entity_poly.pdbx_seq_one_letter_code
_entity_poly.pdbx_strand_id
1 'polypeptide(L)'
;MKQNQKLRQFFFLASLLLVAVTNNFAQISSSAAEVSFPLTVLKSTVYTIPAKDSIQISVSYKPVQNVNDISYLAFYATDSTSSFALRVSGSGSTGDSYQSTTFDKYDAALKTALNSLVINHTNLGYNSARDRMFENIDKQAGDTIECVYTGIKIKAATRTIAQSLGFDTEHTWPQGTFSQADPMRSDINHLYPTNSTANNTRSNYPFGIVTGGVSWTGGGSKLGTGVGGTVFEPRDVHKGNVARSMLYFIIRYTTNYGTFLTSAQESVFRIWS
;
A
#
# COMPACT_ATOMS: atom_id res chain seq x y z
N MET A 1 -7.31 -8.40 -4.51
CA MET A 1 -6.67 -7.06 -4.52
C MET A 1 -7.05 -6.17 -5.71
N LYS A 2 -7.72 -6.66 -6.77
CA LYS A 2 -8.13 -5.84 -7.93
C LYS A 2 -9.45 -5.06 -7.78
N GLN A 3 -10.04 -4.98 -6.57
CA GLN A 3 -11.22 -4.14 -6.32
C GLN A 3 -10.87 -2.94 -5.46
N ASN A 4 -11.27 -1.76 -5.96
CA ASN A 4 -11.09 -0.43 -5.39
C ASN A 4 -11.37 -0.37 -3.88
N GLN A 5 -10.33 -0.17 -3.07
CA GLN A 5 -10.51 0.38 -1.74
C GLN A 5 -10.53 1.91 -1.85
N LYS A 6 -11.73 2.48 -1.72
CA LYS A 6 -11.91 3.90 -1.45
C LYS A 6 -11.13 4.24 -0.18
N LEU A 7 -10.23 5.24 -0.23
CA LEU A 7 -9.74 5.91 0.98
C LEU A 7 -10.98 6.42 1.73
N ARG A 8 -11.34 5.75 2.83
CA ARG A 8 -12.36 6.23 3.75
C ARG A 8 -11.63 6.95 4.87
N GLN A 9 -11.67 8.28 4.84
CA GLN A 9 -11.32 9.09 6.00
C GLN A 9 -12.32 8.75 7.11
N PHE A 10 -11.83 8.20 8.22
CA PHE A 10 -12.60 8.08 9.45
C PHE A 10 -11.94 8.93 10.53
N PHE A 11 -12.75 9.77 11.15
CA PHE A 11 -12.45 10.49 12.38
C PHE A 11 -12.98 9.72 13.58
N PHE A 12 -12.39 10.01 14.75
CA PHE A 12 -12.78 9.70 16.13
C PHE A 12 -12.27 8.40 16.77
N LEU A 13 -11.36 8.58 17.73
CA LEU A 13 -11.63 8.25 19.13
C LEU A 13 -11.15 9.43 19.99
N ALA A 14 -12.06 10.08 20.73
CA ALA A 14 -11.72 11.09 21.72
C ALA A 14 -11.34 10.36 23.01
N SER A 15 -10.03 10.16 23.23
CA SER A 15 -9.54 9.64 24.50
C SER A 15 -9.57 10.75 25.55
N LEU A 16 -10.27 10.52 26.66
CA LEU A 16 -10.39 11.43 27.79
C LEU A 16 -9.16 11.24 28.68
N LEU A 17 -8.35 12.27 28.84
CA LEU A 17 -7.08 12.19 29.56
C LEU A 17 -7.14 13.06 30.82
N LEU A 18 -6.93 12.45 31.99
CA LEU A 18 -6.94 13.15 33.27
C LEU A 18 -5.54 13.69 33.58
N VAL A 19 -5.41 15.00 33.64
CA VAL A 19 -4.16 15.67 34.06
C VAL A 19 -4.35 16.14 35.50
N ALA A 20 -3.57 15.62 36.45
CA ALA A 20 -3.65 16.00 37.87
C ALA A 20 -2.46 16.87 38.28
N VAL A 21 -2.72 17.99 38.97
CA VAL A 21 -1.68 18.87 39.52
C VAL A 21 -1.58 18.66 41.02
N THR A 22 -0.48 18.09 41.50
CA THR A 22 -0.38 17.64 42.90
C THR A 22 -0.03 18.76 43.88
N ASN A 23 0.54 19.89 43.45
CA ASN A 23 0.82 21.06 44.31
C ASN A 23 0.85 22.39 43.50
N ASN A 24 0.15 23.42 44.00
CA ASN A 24 -0.02 24.80 43.48
C ASN A 24 -0.76 24.97 42.12
N PHE A 25 -1.37 26.16 41.95
CA PHE A 25 -2.08 26.58 40.74
C PHE A 25 -1.15 26.49 39.53
N ALA A 26 -1.54 25.75 38.49
CA ALA A 26 -0.79 25.69 37.24
C ALA A 26 -1.66 26.19 36.10
N GLN A 27 -1.25 27.29 35.46
CA GLN A 27 -1.69 27.61 34.10
C GLN A 27 -0.80 26.81 33.15
N ILE A 28 -1.39 25.87 32.43
CA ILE A 28 -0.69 24.95 31.53
C ILE A 28 -1.13 25.29 30.11
N SER A 29 -0.17 25.62 29.25
CA SER A 29 -0.43 25.83 27.82
C SER A 29 -0.11 24.55 27.05
N SER A 30 -1.04 24.05 26.25
CA SER A 30 -0.77 22.98 25.27
C SER A 30 -0.04 23.48 24.01
N SER A 31 0.42 24.73 23.99
CA SER A 31 0.95 25.44 22.81
C SER A 31 2.26 24.89 22.25
N ALA A 32 2.86 23.89 22.88
CA ALA A 32 4.02 23.17 22.38
C ALA A 32 3.84 21.65 22.47
N ALA A 33 2.63 21.15 22.20
CA ALA A 33 2.47 19.74 21.85
C ALA A 33 3.07 19.52 20.45
N GLU A 34 4.40 19.48 20.35
CA GLU A 34 5.06 18.81 19.25
C GLU A 34 4.77 17.34 19.41
N VAL A 35 3.83 16.86 18.60
CA VAL A 35 3.55 15.44 18.59
C VAL A 35 4.13 14.88 17.32
N SER A 36 5.17 14.07 17.49
CA SER A 36 5.66 13.23 16.41
C SER A 36 4.51 12.36 15.94
N PHE A 37 4.34 12.32 14.61
CA PHE A 37 3.35 11.54 13.88
C PHE A 37 3.07 10.18 14.56
N PRO A 38 1.79 9.76 14.68
CA PRO A 38 0.61 10.20 13.92
C PRO A 38 -0.44 11.04 14.70
N LEU A 39 -0.07 11.63 15.84
CA LEU A 39 -1.00 12.46 16.62
C LEU A 39 -0.95 13.92 16.12
N THR A 40 -2.10 14.58 16.00
CA THR A 40 -2.17 16.03 15.71
C THR A 40 -3.08 16.69 16.74
N VAL A 41 -2.51 17.49 17.63
CA VAL A 41 -3.30 18.28 18.59
C VAL A 41 -3.84 19.50 17.86
N LEU A 42 -5.15 19.54 17.62
CA LEU A 42 -5.81 20.57 16.81
C LEU A 42 -5.91 21.95 17.48
N LYS A 43 -5.43 22.13 18.72
CA LYS A 43 -5.49 23.45 19.36
C LYS A 43 -4.50 23.62 20.52
N SER A 44 -3.68 24.66 20.41
CA SER A 44 -3.11 25.38 21.55
C SER A 44 -4.27 25.92 22.38
N THR A 45 -4.48 25.37 23.57
CA THR A 45 -5.44 25.85 24.56
C THR A 45 -4.70 25.97 25.88
N VAL A 46 -4.82 27.13 26.52
CA VAL A 46 -4.34 27.31 27.89
C VAL A 46 -5.41 26.78 28.83
N TYR A 47 -5.03 25.84 29.69
CA TYR A 47 -5.87 25.27 30.72
C TYR A 47 -5.39 25.80 32.07
N THR A 48 -6.31 26.33 32.88
CA THR A 48 -6.05 26.65 34.28
C THR A 48 -6.50 25.47 35.11
N ILE A 49 -5.55 24.79 35.78
CA ILE A 49 -5.85 23.68 36.68
C ILE A 49 -5.58 24.14 38.12
N PRO A 50 -6.60 24.21 38.99
CA PRO A 50 -6.40 24.50 40.41
C PRO A 50 -5.48 23.47 41.08
N ALA A 51 -4.85 23.87 42.18
CA ALA A 51 -4.03 22.95 42.97
C ALA A 51 -4.87 21.75 43.45
N LYS A 52 -4.32 20.53 43.31
CA LYS A 52 -4.98 19.25 43.66
C LYS A 52 -6.22 18.94 42.82
N ASP A 53 -6.38 19.59 41.68
CA ASP A 53 -7.48 19.38 40.76
C ASP A 53 -6.99 18.73 39.45
N SER A 54 -7.94 18.43 38.57
CA SER A 54 -7.68 17.83 37.28
C SER A 54 -8.59 18.34 36.18
N ILE A 55 -8.13 18.27 34.95
CA ILE A 55 -8.92 18.61 33.77
C ILE A 55 -8.89 17.49 32.74
N GLN A 56 -9.97 17.40 31.96
CA GLN A 56 -10.05 16.53 30.80
C GLN A 56 -9.66 17.28 29.53
N ILE A 57 -8.71 16.72 28.79
CA ILE A 57 -8.24 17.29 27.52
C ILE A 57 -8.66 16.37 26.39
N SER A 58 -9.34 16.93 25.38
CA SER A 58 -9.66 16.20 24.15
C SER A 58 -8.49 16.24 23.18
N VAL A 59 -8.12 15.08 22.67
CA VAL A 59 -7.02 14.89 21.73
C VAL A 59 -7.57 14.27 20.45
N SER A 60 -7.14 14.79 19.30
CA SER A 60 -7.48 14.21 18.00
C SER A 60 -6.33 13.32 17.51
N TYR A 61 -6.68 12.14 17.02
CA TYR A 61 -5.74 11.15 16.55
C TYR A 61 -6.17 10.64 15.18
N LYS A 62 -5.23 10.58 14.23
CA LYS A 62 -5.47 10.11 12.86
C LYS A 62 -4.53 8.94 12.55
N PRO A 63 -4.93 7.70 12.86
CA PRO A 63 -4.14 6.52 12.56
C PRO A 63 -3.91 6.42 11.05
N VAL A 64 -2.67 6.15 10.65
CA VAL A 64 -2.29 5.88 9.26
C VAL A 64 -1.89 4.41 9.04
N GLN A 65 -1.77 3.66 10.11
CA GLN A 65 -1.39 2.26 10.12
C GLN A 65 -2.30 1.45 11.05
N ASN A 66 -2.33 0.14 10.84
CA ASN A 66 -3.11 -0.79 11.64
C ASN A 66 -2.33 -1.25 12.90
N VAL A 67 -1.89 -0.30 13.70
CA VAL A 67 -1.02 -0.55 14.84
C VAL A 67 -1.45 0.24 16.06
N ASN A 68 -0.91 -0.12 17.22
CA ASN A 68 -1.04 0.70 18.40
C ASN A 68 0.06 1.77 18.39
N ASP A 69 -0.29 2.98 17.94
CA ASP A 69 0.64 4.08 17.93
C ASP A 69 0.85 4.63 19.34
N ILE A 70 2.11 4.88 19.66
CA ILE A 70 2.52 5.45 20.95
C ILE A 70 3.09 6.83 20.66
N SER A 71 2.65 7.82 21.44
CA SER A 71 3.20 9.16 21.37
C SER A 71 3.22 9.81 22.75
N TYR A 72 3.72 11.05 22.81
CA TYR A 72 3.83 11.83 24.03
C TYR A 72 3.19 13.19 23.83
N LEU A 73 2.42 13.62 24.82
CA LEU A 73 1.93 14.99 24.93
C LEU A 73 2.77 15.73 25.96
N ALA A 74 3.53 16.73 25.52
CA ALA A 74 4.26 17.61 26.39
C ALA A 74 3.37 18.78 26.85
N PHE A 75 3.37 19.03 28.14
CA PHE A 75 2.68 20.14 28.79
C PHE A 75 3.71 21.04 29.46
N TYR A 76 3.58 22.34 29.25
CA TYR A 76 4.45 23.35 29.83
C TYR A 76 3.61 24.30 30.67
N ALA A 77 4.09 24.60 31.87
CA ALA A 77 3.55 25.71 32.65
C ALA A 77 3.83 27.02 31.91
N THR A 78 2.88 27.96 31.93
CA THR A 78 2.99 29.24 31.23
C THR A 78 4.13 30.12 31.76
N ASP A 79 4.55 29.89 33.00
CA ASP A 79 5.71 30.54 33.62
C ASP A 79 7.06 29.88 33.24
N SER A 80 7.03 28.83 32.40
CA SER A 80 8.19 28.04 31.98
C SER A 80 8.97 27.36 33.11
N THR A 81 8.39 27.26 34.31
CA THR A 81 9.09 26.69 35.49
C THR A 81 9.00 25.17 35.57
N SER A 82 8.03 24.58 34.87
CA SER A 82 7.78 23.15 34.91
C SER A 82 7.23 22.63 33.60
N SER A 83 7.55 21.37 33.32
CA SER A 83 7.01 20.62 32.20
C SER A 83 6.78 19.18 32.62
N PHE A 84 5.78 18.54 32.04
CA PHE A 84 5.60 17.09 32.16
C PHE A 84 5.14 16.53 30.82
N ALA A 85 5.50 15.27 30.57
CA ALA A 85 5.10 14.54 29.37
C ALA A 85 4.14 13.42 29.75
N LEU A 86 3.06 13.30 28.98
CA LEU A 86 2.09 12.23 29.15
C LEU A 86 2.18 11.27 27.98
N ARG A 87 2.51 10.01 28.27
CA ARG A 87 2.48 8.94 27.29
C ARG A 87 1.04 8.64 26.91
N VAL A 88 0.74 8.74 25.63
CA VAL A 88 -0.57 8.38 25.06
C VAL A 88 -0.38 7.23 24.08
N SER A 89 -1.41 6.38 23.97
CA SER A 89 -1.47 5.36 22.93
C SER A 89 -2.85 5.34 22.29
N GLY A 90 -2.90 5.04 21.00
CA GLY A 90 -4.15 4.97 20.26
C GLY A 90 -4.02 4.14 19.01
N SER A 91 -5.11 3.48 18.64
CA SER A 91 -5.25 2.79 17.36
C SER A 91 -6.56 3.17 16.69
N GLY A 92 -6.60 3.07 15.36
CA GLY A 92 -7.85 3.09 14.61
C GLY A 92 -8.38 1.68 14.44
N SER A 93 -9.69 1.49 14.55
CA SER A 93 -10.34 0.23 14.17
C SER A 93 -11.38 0.47 13.08
N THR A 94 -11.23 -0.21 11.95
CA THR A 94 -12.26 -0.34 10.90
C THR A 94 -13.17 -1.54 11.17
N GLY A 95 -12.77 -2.45 12.07
CA GLY A 95 -13.53 -3.64 12.44
C GLY A 95 -13.56 -4.74 11.38
N ASP A 96 -12.74 -4.64 10.33
CA ASP A 96 -12.67 -5.65 9.27
C ASP A 96 -11.73 -6.82 9.63
N SER A 97 -11.89 -7.95 8.91
CA SER A 97 -11.14 -9.18 9.16
C SER A 97 -9.65 -9.09 8.80
N TYR A 98 -9.28 -8.21 7.87
CA TYR A 98 -7.86 -7.96 7.57
C TYR A 98 -7.21 -7.24 8.74
N GLN A 99 -7.94 -6.30 9.33
CA GLN A 99 -7.47 -5.52 10.44
C GLN A 99 -7.24 -6.37 11.69
N SER A 100 -8.21 -7.20 12.09
CA SER A 100 -8.10 -8.02 13.30
C SER A 100 -6.94 -9.01 13.23
N THR A 101 -6.63 -9.52 12.04
CA THR A 101 -5.53 -10.48 11.83
C THR A 101 -4.15 -9.82 11.76
N THR A 102 -4.07 -8.55 11.37
CA THR A 102 -2.81 -7.81 11.18
C THR A 102 -2.53 -6.77 12.26
N PHE A 103 -3.47 -6.55 13.19
CA PHE A 103 -3.38 -5.50 14.21
C PHE A 103 -2.11 -5.62 15.06
N ASP A 104 -1.37 -4.51 15.14
CA ASP A 104 -0.16 -4.35 15.96
C ASP A 104 0.93 -5.40 15.66
N LYS A 105 0.97 -5.89 14.42
CA LYS A 105 2.00 -6.80 13.94
C LYS A 105 2.98 -6.06 13.04
N TYR A 106 4.24 -6.46 13.13
CA TYR A 106 5.36 -5.91 12.36
C TYR A 106 6.20 -7.03 11.76
N ASP A 107 6.99 -6.68 10.74
CA ASP A 107 8.01 -7.53 10.12
C ASP A 107 7.56 -8.98 9.89
N ALA A 108 8.23 -9.95 10.51
CA ALA A 108 7.93 -11.36 10.35
C ALA A 108 6.51 -11.73 10.83
N ALA A 109 6.04 -11.15 11.93
CA ALA A 109 4.69 -11.41 12.44
C ALA A 109 3.62 -10.89 11.48
N LEU A 110 3.83 -9.71 10.90
CA LEU A 110 2.94 -9.14 9.90
C LEU A 110 2.96 -9.95 8.60
N LYS A 111 4.15 -10.35 8.13
CA LYS A 111 4.31 -11.19 6.93
C LYS A 111 3.57 -12.52 7.08
N THR A 112 3.71 -13.18 8.24
CA THR A 112 2.99 -14.43 8.53
C THR A 112 1.48 -14.21 8.55
N ALA A 113 1.00 -13.16 9.22
CA ALA A 113 -0.43 -12.84 9.27
C ALA A 113 -1.01 -12.59 7.87
N LEU A 114 -0.32 -11.80 7.04
CA LEU A 114 -0.73 -11.53 5.66
C LEU A 114 -0.69 -12.81 4.81
N ASN A 115 0.33 -13.65 4.97
CA ASN A 115 0.43 -14.92 4.25
C ASN A 115 -0.76 -15.83 4.57
N SER A 116 -1.17 -15.94 5.84
CA SER A 116 -2.33 -16.75 6.24
C SER A 116 -3.64 -16.32 5.55
N LEU A 117 -3.76 -15.04 5.17
CA LEU A 117 -4.93 -14.53 4.45
C LEU A 117 -4.94 -14.91 2.96
N VAL A 118 -3.78 -15.20 2.37
CA VAL A 118 -3.63 -15.41 0.93
C VAL A 118 -3.14 -16.81 0.54
N ILE A 119 -2.71 -17.62 1.50
CA ILE A 119 -2.14 -18.95 1.23
C ILE A 119 -3.13 -19.88 0.53
N ASN A 120 -4.41 -19.77 0.88
CA ASN A 120 -5.49 -20.57 0.31
C ASN A 120 -6.04 -19.89 -0.94
N HIS A 121 -5.49 -20.26 -2.10
CA HIS A 121 -6.09 -19.95 -3.40
C HIS A 121 -6.42 -21.22 -4.17
N THR A 122 -7.42 -21.12 -5.06
CA THR A 122 -7.74 -22.19 -6.01
C THR A 122 -6.83 -22.05 -7.23
N ASN A 123 -6.03 -23.07 -7.51
CA ASN A 123 -5.28 -23.17 -8.76
C ASN A 123 -6.24 -23.62 -9.88
N LEU A 124 -6.52 -22.72 -10.82
CA LEU A 124 -7.39 -23.02 -11.97
C LEU A 124 -6.64 -23.67 -13.15
N GLY A 125 -5.31 -23.75 -13.07
CA GLY A 125 -4.42 -24.08 -14.18
C GLY A 125 -4.21 -22.89 -15.11
N TYR A 126 -3.10 -22.92 -15.85
CA TYR A 126 -2.61 -21.77 -16.62
C TYR A 126 -3.61 -21.21 -17.65
N ASN A 127 -4.27 -22.09 -18.41
CA ASN A 127 -5.25 -21.65 -19.42
C ASN A 127 -6.50 -21.06 -18.79
N SER A 128 -7.13 -21.77 -17.86
CA SER A 128 -8.37 -21.33 -17.20
C SER A 128 -8.17 -20.03 -16.40
N ALA A 129 -7.01 -19.84 -15.78
CA ALA A 129 -6.67 -18.58 -15.12
C ALA A 129 -6.62 -17.40 -16.11
N ARG A 130 -6.03 -17.60 -17.29
CA ARG A 130 -5.99 -16.57 -18.33
C ARG A 130 -7.36 -16.33 -18.96
N ASP A 131 -8.16 -17.38 -19.17
CA ASP A 131 -9.55 -17.24 -19.60
C ASP A 131 -10.33 -16.39 -18.58
N ARG A 132 -10.22 -16.71 -17.28
CA ARG A 132 -10.84 -15.92 -16.20
C ARG A 132 -10.37 -14.46 -16.19
N MET A 133 -9.09 -14.20 -16.46
CA MET A 133 -8.51 -12.86 -16.53
C MET A 133 -9.13 -12.06 -17.68
N PHE A 134 -9.07 -12.57 -18.91
CA PHE A 134 -9.55 -11.89 -20.11
C PHE A 134 -11.06 -11.80 -20.19
N GLU A 135 -11.78 -12.82 -19.74
CA GLU A 135 -13.21 -12.97 -20.02
C GLU A 135 -14.09 -12.50 -18.87
N ASN A 136 -13.52 -12.25 -17.69
CA ASN A 136 -14.30 -11.86 -16.52
C ASN A 136 -13.68 -10.78 -15.65
N ILE A 137 -12.41 -10.89 -15.27
CA ILE A 137 -11.84 -9.99 -14.25
C ILE A 137 -11.43 -8.65 -14.84
N ASP A 138 -10.68 -8.68 -15.94
CA ASP A 138 -10.14 -7.48 -16.57
C ASP A 138 -10.99 -7.06 -17.80
N LYS A 139 -12.10 -7.77 -18.07
CA LYS A 139 -13.09 -7.40 -19.10
C LYS A 139 -13.99 -6.27 -18.60
N GLN A 140 -13.97 -5.16 -19.31
CA GLN A 140 -14.84 -4.00 -19.10
C GLN A 140 -16.16 -4.16 -19.89
N ALA A 141 -17.10 -3.22 -19.68
CA ALA A 141 -18.37 -3.21 -20.38
C ALA A 141 -18.21 -3.24 -21.91
N GLY A 142 -19.11 -3.95 -22.61
CA GLY A 142 -19.08 -4.07 -24.06
C GLY A 142 -17.90 -4.90 -24.60
N ASP A 143 -17.49 -5.93 -23.85
CA ASP A 143 -16.36 -6.81 -24.17
C ASP A 143 -15.04 -6.07 -24.41
N THR A 144 -14.83 -4.97 -23.69
CA THR A 144 -13.65 -4.13 -23.85
C THR A 144 -12.53 -4.63 -22.95
N ILE A 145 -11.36 -4.90 -23.51
CA ILE A 145 -10.13 -5.22 -22.76
C ILE A 145 -9.12 -4.10 -23.00
N GLU A 146 -8.48 -3.63 -21.92
CA GLU A 146 -7.48 -2.56 -21.95
C GLU A 146 -6.09 -3.09 -21.63
N CYS A 147 -5.10 -2.72 -22.44
CA CYS A 147 -3.70 -3.00 -22.18
C CYS A 147 -3.23 -2.18 -20.97
N VAL A 148 -2.72 -2.87 -19.94
CA VAL A 148 -2.29 -2.21 -18.71
C VAL A 148 -1.13 -1.23 -18.88
N TYR A 149 -0.29 -1.42 -19.90
CA TYR A 149 0.87 -0.55 -20.14
C TYR A 149 0.59 0.57 -21.13
N THR A 150 -0.21 0.35 -22.16
CA THR A 150 -0.41 1.35 -23.24
C THR A 150 -1.79 2.00 -23.23
N GLY A 151 -2.76 1.44 -22.51
CA GLY A 151 -4.14 1.91 -22.56
C GLY A 151 -4.86 1.62 -23.89
N ILE A 152 -4.22 0.93 -24.82
CA ILE A 152 -4.87 0.43 -26.04
C ILE A 152 -6.05 -0.45 -25.63
N LYS A 153 -7.19 -0.25 -26.28
CA LYS A 153 -8.42 -1.00 -26.02
C LYS A 153 -8.79 -1.81 -27.25
N ILE A 154 -9.24 -3.04 -27.00
CA ILE A 154 -9.80 -3.93 -28.02
C ILE A 154 -11.17 -4.43 -27.57
N LYS A 155 -11.99 -4.85 -28.55
CA LYS A 155 -13.22 -5.59 -28.29
C LYS A 155 -12.97 -7.07 -28.49
N ALA A 156 -13.03 -7.86 -27.42
CA ALA A 156 -12.82 -9.29 -27.48
C ALA A 156 -13.67 -9.98 -26.40
N ALA A 157 -14.58 -10.86 -26.84
CA ALA A 157 -15.43 -11.62 -25.93
C ALA A 157 -14.66 -12.74 -25.20
N THR A 158 -13.61 -13.26 -25.84
CA THR A 158 -12.79 -14.40 -25.35
C THR A 158 -11.30 -14.09 -25.38
N ARG A 159 -10.51 -14.86 -24.62
CA ARG A 159 -9.04 -14.78 -24.67
C ARG A 159 -8.52 -15.03 -26.09
N THR A 160 -9.09 -15.99 -26.82
CA THR A 160 -8.66 -16.32 -28.19
C THR A 160 -8.81 -15.14 -29.14
N ILE A 161 -9.91 -14.39 -29.05
CA ILE A 161 -10.12 -13.17 -29.85
C ILE A 161 -9.13 -12.07 -29.41
N ALA A 162 -8.87 -11.94 -28.11
CA ALA A 162 -7.89 -10.96 -27.64
C ALA A 162 -6.48 -11.25 -28.20
N GLN A 163 -6.08 -12.53 -28.22
CA GLN A 163 -4.80 -12.97 -28.77
C GLN A 163 -4.69 -12.74 -30.28
N SER A 164 -5.77 -13.00 -31.05
CA SER A 164 -5.77 -12.71 -32.49
C SER A 164 -5.68 -11.20 -32.79
N LEU A 165 -6.06 -10.35 -31.84
CA LEU A 165 -5.93 -8.89 -31.89
C LEU A 165 -4.61 -8.37 -31.28
N GLY A 166 -3.64 -9.26 -31.00
CA GLY A 166 -2.30 -8.90 -30.54
C GLY A 166 -2.22 -8.59 -29.04
N PHE A 167 -3.09 -9.19 -28.22
CA PHE A 167 -2.97 -9.13 -26.76
C PHE A 167 -2.41 -10.42 -26.17
N ASP A 168 -1.51 -10.27 -25.21
CA ASP A 168 -0.91 -11.33 -24.42
C ASP A 168 -1.24 -11.18 -22.93
N THR A 169 -0.78 -12.15 -22.14
CA THR A 169 -0.83 -12.06 -20.69
C THR A 169 0.52 -11.59 -20.17
N GLU A 170 0.47 -10.50 -19.42
CA GLU A 170 1.56 -9.98 -18.62
C GLU A 170 1.68 -10.79 -17.33
N HIS A 171 2.89 -11.23 -17.01
CA HIS A 171 3.24 -11.79 -15.72
C HIS A 171 4.04 -10.75 -14.94
N THR A 172 3.37 -9.99 -14.07
CA THR A 172 4.00 -8.86 -13.35
C THR A 172 5.27 -9.30 -12.63
N TRP A 173 5.24 -10.48 -11.99
CA TRP A 173 6.45 -11.20 -11.63
C TRP A 173 6.87 -12.10 -12.81
N PRO A 174 8.01 -11.88 -13.48
CA PRO A 174 8.34 -12.56 -14.73
C PRO A 174 8.37 -14.08 -14.57
N GLN A 175 7.58 -14.80 -15.36
CA GLN A 175 7.43 -16.26 -15.20
C GLN A 175 8.72 -17.08 -15.40
N GLY A 176 9.72 -16.52 -16.08
CA GLY A 176 11.02 -17.14 -16.24
C GLY A 176 11.81 -17.27 -14.93
N THR A 177 11.55 -16.43 -13.93
CA THR A 177 12.31 -16.44 -12.66
C THR A 177 11.97 -17.61 -11.77
N PHE A 178 10.82 -18.25 -11.99
CA PHE A 178 10.33 -19.41 -11.25
C PHE A 178 10.08 -20.62 -12.15
N SER A 179 10.78 -20.68 -13.29
CA SER A 179 10.72 -21.79 -14.24
C SER A 179 9.30 -22.11 -14.74
N GLN A 180 8.43 -21.10 -14.81
CA GLN A 180 7.02 -21.24 -15.20
C GLN A 180 6.24 -22.26 -14.34
N ALA A 181 6.69 -22.53 -13.11
CA ALA A 181 6.06 -23.50 -12.24
C ALA A 181 4.66 -23.05 -11.77
N ASP A 182 3.72 -23.99 -11.72
CA ASP A 182 2.44 -23.80 -11.05
C ASP A 182 2.59 -23.95 -9.52
N PRO A 183 1.79 -23.24 -8.71
CA PRO A 183 0.66 -22.39 -9.10
C PRO A 183 1.05 -20.94 -9.44
N MET A 184 2.34 -20.56 -9.35
CA MET A 184 2.78 -19.16 -9.61
C MET A 184 2.40 -18.70 -11.01
N ARG A 185 2.59 -19.57 -12.02
CA ARG A 185 2.28 -19.22 -13.41
C ARG A 185 0.81 -18.88 -13.65
N SER A 186 -0.08 -19.55 -12.94
CA SER A 186 -1.54 -19.45 -13.07
C SER A 186 -2.20 -18.53 -12.03
N ASP A 187 -1.44 -17.94 -11.11
CA ASP A 187 -1.99 -17.06 -10.08
C ASP A 187 -2.42 -15.71 -10.66
N ILE A 188 -3.73 -15.53 -10.78
CA ILE A 188 -4.37 -14.39 -11.43
C ILE A 188 -4.10 -13.03 -10.75
N ASN A 189 -3.59 -13.01 -9.52
CA ASN A 189 -3.32 -11.77 -8.79
C ASN A 189 -2.11 -10.99 -9.32
N HIS A 190 -1.29 -11.58 -10.20
CA HIS A 190 -0.21 -10.88 -10.89
C HIS A 190 -0.30 -10.94 -12.42
N LEU A 191 -1.39 -11.52 -12.95
CA LEU A 191 -1.67 -11.58 -14.39
C LEU A 191 -2.48 -10.38 -14.87
N TYR A 192 -2.11 -9.82 -16.02
CA TYR A 192 -2.85 -8.73 -16.65
C TYR A 192 -2.93 -8.84 -18.18
N PRO A 193 -3.99 -8.30 -18.82
CA PRO A 193 -4.02 -8.12 -20.26
C PRO A 193 -3.03 -7.05 -20.71
N THR A 194 -2.22 -7.37 -21.72
CA THR A 194 -1.24 -6.42 -22.27
C THR A 194 -1.17 -6.59 -23.78
N ASN A 195 -0.87 -5.51 -24.50
CA ASN A 195 -0.54 -5.61 -25.91
C ASN A 195 0.83 -6.29 -26.06
N SER A 196 0.96 -7.20 -27.03
CA SER A 196 2.15 -8.05 -27.21
C SER A 196 3.45 -7.24 -27.40
N THR A 197 3.41 -6.12 -28.11
CA THR A 197 4.57 -5.24 -28.27
C THR A 197 5.01 -4.66 -26.93
N ALA A 198 4.08 -4.13 -26.14
CA ALA A 198 4.39 -3.58 -24.82
C ALA A 198 4.90 -4.65 -23.83
N ASN A 199 4.33 -5.85 -23.87
CA ASN A 199 4.79 -7.01 -23.10
C ASN A 199 6.24 -7.37 -23.45
N ASN A 200 6.52 -7.51 -24.75
CA ASN A 200 7.86 -7.84 -25.25
C ASN A 200 8.88 -6.74 -24.89
N THR A 201 8.48 -5.47 -24.96
CA THR A 201 9.32 -4.35 -24.51
C THR A 201 9.59 -4.39 -23.01
N ARG A 202 8.57 -4.71 -22.19
CA ARG A 202 8.73 -4.85 -20.73
C ARG A 202 9.66 -6.00 -20.37
N SER A 203 9.62 -7.11 -21.12
CA SER A 203 10.49 -8.26 -20.96
C SER A 203 10.53 -8.75 -19.50
N ASN A 204 11.72 -8.86 -18.91
CA ASN A 204 11.94 -9.08 -17.48
C ASN A 204 12.67 -7.90 -16.83
N TYR A 205 12.56 -6.69 -17.41
CA TYR A 205 13.20 -5.52 -16.81
C TYR A 205 12.59 -5.21 -15.44
N PRO A 206 13.40 -4.82 -14.45
CA PRO A 206 12.91 -4.36 -13.16
C PRO A 206 11.99 -3.15 -13.35
N PHE A 207 10.98 -3.04 -12.50
CA PHE A 207 10.16 -1.84 -12.48
C PHE A 207 10.92 -0.67 -11.85
N GLY A 208 10.71 0.53 -12.34
CA GLY A 208 11.41 1.70 -11.80
C GLY A 208 10.86 3.01 -12.35
N ILE A 209 11.39 4.12 -11.84
CA ILE A 209 11.17 5.45 -12.42
C ILE A 209 12.23 5.65 -13.50
N VAL A 210 11.82 5.94 -14.73
CA VAL A 210 12.75 6.23 -15.82
C VAL A 210 13.20 7.68 -15.70
N THR A 211 14.51 7.89 -15.53
CA THR A 211 15.12 9.22 -15.36
C THR A 211 15.86 9.70 -16.61
N GLY A 212 16.09 8.83 -17.59
CA GLY A 212 16.79 9.17 -18.83
C GLY A 212 16.83 7.99 -19.81
N GLY A 213 17.60 8.13 -20.89
CA GLY A 213 17.89 7.04 -21.82
C GLY A 213 16.66 6.31 -22.36
N VAL A 214 15.57 7.05 -22.59
CA VAL A 214 14.27 6.48 -23.01
C VAL A 214 14.42 5.84 -24.38
N SER A 215 14.22 4.52 -24.46
CA SER A 215 14.29 3.74 -25.70
C SER A 215 12.92 3.36 -26.24
N TRP A 216 11.88 3.42 -25.41
CA TRP A 216 10.50 3.17 -25.82
C TRP A 216 9.51 3.93 -24.93
N THR A 217 8.38 4.33 -25.51
CA THR A 217 7.22 4.85 -24.77
C THR A 217 5.91 4.34 -25.36
N GLY A 218 4.87 4.23 -24.53
CA GLY A 218 3.53 3.88 -24.99
C GLY A 218 2.48 4.09 -23.91
N GLY A 219 1.45 4.90 -24.19
CA GLY A 219 0.32 5.15 -23.27
C GLY A 219 0.68 5.71 -21.90
N GLY A 220 1.87 6.33 -21.77
CA GLY A 220 2.45 6.81 -20.52
C GLY A 220 3.47 5.86 -19.90
N SER A 221 3.55 4.60 -20.32
CA SER A 221 4.64 3.70 -19.92
C SER A 221 5.93 4.02 -20.68
N LYS A 222 7.08 3.70 -20.09
CA LYS A 222 8.41 3.99 -20.63
C LYS A 222 9.37 2.83 -20.36
N LEU A 223 10.29 2.61 -21.28
CA LEU A 223 11.51 1.83 -21.04
C LEU A 223 12.70 2.79 -21.18
N GLY A 224 13.62 2.76 -20.22
CA GLY A 224 14.81 3.60 -20.24
C GLY A 224 15.72 3.34 -19.06
N THR A 225 16.64 4.25 -18.78
CA THR A 225 17.55 4.14 -17.64
C THR A 225 16.92 4.71 -16.37
N GLY A 226 17.13 4.02 -15.25
CA GLY A 226 16.75 4.45 -13.91
C GLY A 226 17.73 3.91 -12.87
N VAL A 227 17.31 3.89 -11.61
CA VAL A 227 18.13 3.34 -10.53
C VAL A 227 18.37 1.85 -10.75
N GLY A 228 19.65 1.45 -10.85
CA GLY A 228 20.04 0.05 -11.06
C GLY A 228 20.11 -0.41 -12.52
N GLY A 229 19.96 0.50 -13.50
CA GLY A 229 20.15 0.20 -14.92
C GLY A 229 18.89 0.43 -15.76
N THR A 230 18.64 -0.42 -16.75
CA THR A 230 17.43 -0.35 -17.57
C THR A 230 16.21 -0.77 -16.75
N VAL A 231 15.21 0.09 -16.67
CA VAL A 231 13.96 -0.12 -15.92
C VAL A 231 12.75 0.12 -16.81
N PHE A 232 11.64 -0.53 -16.48
CA PHE A 232 10.33 -0.27 -17.07
C PHE A 232 9.46 0.54 -16.10
N GLU A 233 8.98 1.69 -16.54
CA GLU A 233 8.02 2.50 -15.79
C GLU A 233 6.63 2.30 -16.39
N PRO A 234 5.69 1.64 -15.71
CA PRO A 234 4.32 1.54 -16.19
C PRO A 234 3.62 2.90 -16.07
N ARG A 235 2.60 3.13 -16.90
CA ARG A 235 1.73 4.31 -16.82
C ARG A 235 1.16 4.49 -15.42
N ASP A 236 0.93 5.74 -15.01
CA ASP A 236 0.59 6.10 -13.63
C ASP A 236 -0.60 5.31 -13.06
N VAL A 237 -1.64 5.12 -13.87
CA VAL A 237 -2.86 4.38 -13.46
C VAL A 237 -2.61 2.90 -13.12
N HIS A 238 -1.47 2.33 -13.54
CA HIS A 238 -1.12 0.93 -13.29
C HIS A 238 0.00 0.74 -12.25
N LYS A 239 0.72 1.80 -11.86
CA LYS A 239 1.82 1.74 -10.86
C LYS A 239 1.42 1.07 -9.55
N GLY A 240 0.27 1.47 -8.99
CA GLY A 240 -0.24 0.87 -7.75
C GLY A 240 -0.63 -0.61 -7.89
N ASN A 241 -1.08 -1.04 -9.07
CA ASN A 241 -1.39 -2.46 -9.33
C ASN A 241 -0.10 -3.29 -9.37
N VAL A 242 0.95 -2.79 -10.03
CA VAL A 242 2.27 -3.44 -10.02
C VAL A 242 2.79 -3.59 -8.60
N ALA A 243 2.80 -2.51 -7.81
CA ALA A 243 3.25 -2.55 -6.42
C ALA A 243 2.49 -3.59 -5.58
N ARG A 244 1.14 -3.61 -5.68
CA ARG A 244 0.30 -4.59 -4.97
C ARG A 244 0.51 -6.02 -5.44
N SER A 245 0.65 -6.26 -6.74
CA SER A 245 0.90 -7.60 -7.30
C SER A 245 2.29 -8.13 -6.91
N MET A 246 3.31 -7.27 -6.85
CA MET A 246 4.64 -7.64 -6.39
C MET A 246 4.66 -7.95 -4.89
N LEU A 247 4.01 -7.11 -4.07
CA LEU A 247 3.83 -7.35 -2.63
C LEU A 247 3.06 -8.65 -2.38
N TYR A 248 1.96 -8.86 -3.10
CA TYR A 248 1.19 -10.09 -3.04
C TYR A 248 2.08 -11.31 -3.29
N PHE A 249 2.84 -11.29 -4.38
CA PHE A 249 3.62 -12.44 -4.83
C PHE A 249 4.66 -12.85 -3.79
N ILE A 250 5.43 -11.87 -3.27
CA ILE A 250 6.44 -12.15 -2.26
C ILE A 250 5.82 -12.61 -0.92
N ILE A 251 4.66 -12.09 -0.54
CA ILE A 251 3.93 -12.54 0.66
C ILE A 251 3.39 -13.96 0.45
N ARG A 252 2.80 -14.27 -0.71
CA ARG A 252 2.17 -15.57 -0.98
C ARG A 252 3.19 -16.70 -1.08
N TYR A 253 4.28 -16.48 -1.80
CA TYR A 253 5.26 -17.53 -2.13
C TYR A 253 6.52 -17.48 -1.26
N THR A 254 6.63 -16.45 -0.41
CA THR A 254 7.69 -16.28 0.60
C THR A 254 9.12 -16.38 0.04
N THR A 255 9.28 -16.22 -1.27
CA THR A 255 10.52 -16.48 -2.00
C THR A 255 10.70 -15.43 -3.08
N ASN A 256 11.89 -14.81 -3.12
CA ASN A 256 12.27 -13.86 -4.16
C ASN A 256 12.85 -14.59 -5.37
N TYR A 257 11.96 -15.18 -6.19
CA TYR A 257 12.36 -15.94 -7.36
C TYR A 257 13.16 -15.10 -8.36
N GLY A 258 14.30 -15.64 -8.81
CA GLY A 258 15.24 -14.97 -9.72
C GLY A 258 15.90 -13.71 -9.13
N THR A 259 15.80 -13.51 -7.80
CA THR A 259 16.26 -12.29 -7.13
C THR A 259 15.61 -11.04 -7.75
N PHE A 260 14.39 -11.20 -8.27
CA PHE A 260 13.75 -10.20 -9.12
C PHE A 260 13.31 -8.96 -8.33
N LEU A 261 12.82 -9.12 -7.10
CA LEU A 261 12.48 -7.99 -6.23
C LEU A 261 13.74 -7.46 -5.53
N THR A 262 14.27 -6.34 -6.03
CA THR A 262 15.44 -5.66 -5.44
C THR A 262 15.02 -4.54 -4.48
N SER A 263 15.92 -4.10 -3.59
CA SER A 263 15.65 -2.96 -2.70
C SER A 263 15.36 -1.66 -3.44
N ALA A 264 15.94 -1.48 -4.64
CA ALA A 264 15.64 -0.36 -5.52
C ALA A 264 14.18 -0.39 -6.00
N GLN A 265 13.71 -1.57 -6.45
CA GLN A 265 12.31 -1.76 -6.83
C GLN A 265 11.35 -1.59 -5.66
N GLU A 266 11.68 -2.16 -4.50
CA GLU A 266 10.89 -2.04 -3.28
C GLU A 266 10.71 -0.56 -2.89
N SER A 267 11.78 0.23 -2.95
CA SER A 267 11.74 1.67 -2.66
C SER A 267 10.81 2.42 -3.61
N VAL A 268 10.79 2.05 -4.89
CA VAL A 268 9.86 2.60 -5.88
C VAL A 268 8.41 2.20 -5.57
N PHE A 269 8.17 0.96 -5.15
CA PHE A 269 6.83 0.49 -4.82
C PHE A 269 6.22 1.19 -3.60
N ARG A 270 7.03 1.63 -2.64
CA ARG A 270 6.58 2.45 -1.50
C ARG A 270 6.09 3.84 -1.91
N ILE A 271 6.52 4.33 -3.06
CA ILE A 271 6.05 5.61 -3.63
C ILE A 271 4.76 5.40 -4.44
N TRP A 272 4.61 4.21 -5.06
CA TRP A 272 3.46 3.87 -5.91
C TRP A 272 2.25 3.32 -5.16
N SER A 273 2.44 2.91 -3.90
CA SER A 273 1.40 2.36 -3.00
C SER A 273 0.67 3.44 -2.24
#